data_AF-A0A3S3U6Y1-F1
#
_entry.id   AF-A0A3S3U6Y1-F1
#
_cell.length_a   1.000
_cell.length_b   1.000
_cell.length_c   1.000
_cell.angle_alpha   90.00
_cell.angle_beta   90.00
_cell.angle_gamma   90.00
#
_symmetry.space_group_name_H-M   'P 1'
#
loop_
_entity.id
_entity.type
_entity.pdbx_description
1 polymer ?
#
loop_
_entity_poly.entity_id
_entity_poly.type
_entity_poly.pdbx_seq_one_letter_code
_entity_poly.pdbx_strand_id
1 'polypeptide(L)'
;MQSVLRGLMPEKLVDVCLAETGLVADRLAGEVRADERKRLRFWLKNIPFQVTGYRGFKEAIITCGGVSLKEIDPRTMASKCCPGLYLAGELLDLQADTGGYNLQAAFSTGWLAGRSAAKYCNE
;
A
#
# COMPACT_ATOMS: atom_id res chain seq x y z
N MET A 1 -31.72 4.52 16.33
CA MET A 1 -30.25 4.35 16.32
C MET A 1 -29.68 4.44 14.92
N GLN A 2 -30.38 3.93 13.92
CA GLN A 2 -29.95 3.94 12.52
C GLN A 2 -29.54 5.33 12.00
N SER A 3 -30.33 6.38 12.28
CA SER A 3 -30.02 7.76 11.90
C SER A 3 -28.70 8.27 12.50
N VAL A 4 -28.44 7.95 13.77
CA VAL A 4 -27.18 8.30 14.45
C VAL A 4 -26.00 7.57 13.82
N LEU A 5 -26.13 6.27 13.54
CA LEU A 5 -25.05 5.48 12.93
C LEU A 5 -24.73 5.96 11.51
N ARG A 6 -25.73 6.33 10.70
CA ARG A 6 -25.52 6.94 9.37
C ARG A 6 -24.74 8.26 9.42
N GLY A 7 -24.77 8.98 10.54
CA GLY A 7 -23.95 10.17 10.76
C GLY A 7 -22.50 9.87 11.15
N LEU A 8 -22.18 8.64 11.55
CA LEU A 8 -20.85 8.23 12.04
C LEU A 8 -20.07 7.38 11.03
N MET A 9 -20.74 6.75 10.07
CA MET A 9 -20.12 5.84 9.10
C MET A 9 -20.91 5.79 7.78
N PRO A 10 -20.29 5.30 6.69
CA PRO A 10 -20.98 5.01 5.44
C PRO A 10 -22.22 4.13 5.65
N GLU A 11 -23.29 4.40 4.90
CA GLU A 11 -24.59 3.73 5.06
C GLU A 11 -24.49 2.20 4.99
N LYS A 12 -23.66 1.67 4.07
CA LYS A 12 -23.46 0.22 3.90
C LYS A 12 -22.82 -0.46 5.13
N LEU A 13 -22.15 0.28 6.01
CA LEU A 13 -21.56 -0.27 7.23
C LEU A 13 -22.54 -0.28 8.41
N VAL A 14 -23.67 0.41 8.32
CA VAL A 14 -24.64 0.49 9.42
C VAL A 14 -25.21 -0.88 9.76
N ASP A 15 -25.60 -1.65 8.76
CA ASP A 15 -26.19 -2.98 8.97
C ASP A 15 -25.16 -3.97 9.55
N VAL A 16 -23.90 -3.89 9.08
CA VAL A 16 -22.78 -4.68 9.63
C VAL A 16 -22.54 -4.30 11.09
N CYS A 17 -22.51 -3.01 11.40
CA CYS A 17 -22.33 -2.51 12.77
C CYS A 17 -23.45 -2.99 13.71
N LEU A 18 -24.71 -2.89 13.29
CA LEU A 18 -25.86 -3.33 14.06
C LEU A 18 -25.78 -4.84 14.35
N ALA A 19 -25.46 -5.65 13.32
CA ALA A 19 -25.31 -7.09 13.44
C ALA A 19 -24.18 -7.48 14.42
N GLU A 20 -23.00 -6.89 14.27
CA GLU A 20 -21.81 -7.23 15.06
C GLU A 20 -21.88 -6.70 16.51
N THR A 21 -22.58 -5.59 16.75
CA THR A 21 -22.69 -5.00 18.11
C THR A 21 -23.93 -5.45 18.88
N GLY A 22 -24.89 -6.08 18.19
CA GLY A 22 -26.20 -6.48 18.72
C GLY A 22 -27.11 -5.29 19.07
N LEU A 23 -26.90 -4.13 18.44
CA LEU A 23 -27.73 -2.95 18.64
C LEU A 23 -29.03 -3.04 17.82
N VAL A 24 -30.14 -2.55 18.38
CA VAL A 24 -31.43 -2.50 17.67
C VAL A 24 -31.55 -1.20 16.87
N ALA A 25 -31.84 -1.31 15.58
CA ALA A 25 -31.89 -0.19 14.64
C ALA A 25 -32.85 0.93 15.07
N ASP A 26 -34.05 0.54 15.49
CA ASP A 26 -35.17 1.45 15.79
C ASP A 26 -35.14 2.03 17.21
N ARG A 27 -34.23 1.55 18.07
CA ARG A 27 -34.12 2.05 19.45
C ARG A 27 -33.73 3.53 19.46
N LEU A 28 -34.31 4.33 20.36
CA LEU A 28 -33.91 5.73 20.51
C LEU A 28 -32.49 5.83 21.07
N ALA A 29 -31.71 6.82 20.62
CA ALA A 29 -30.31 6.95 21.02
C ALA A 29 -30.14 7.17 22.53
N GLY A 30 -31.10 7.86 23.16
CA GLY A 30 -31.12 8.05 24.62
C GLY A 30 -31.34 6.78 25.43
N GLU A 31 -31.83 5.69 24.81
CA GLU A 31 -32.16 4.43 25.48
C GLU A 31 -31.04 3.38 25.37
N VAL A 32 -29.95 3.69 24.66
CA VAL A 32 -28.81 2.78 24.53
C VAL A 32 -28.07 2.69 25.85
N ARG A 33 -27.88 1.47 26.36
CA ARG A 33 -27.26 1.21 27.67
C ARG A 33 -25.74 1.44 27.66
N ALA A 34 -25.15 1.59 28.84
CA ALA A 34 -23.72 1.87 28.96
C ALA A 34 -22.83 0.76 28.39
N ASP A 35 -23.23 -0.52 28.56
CA ASP A 35 -22.55 -1.68 27.98
C ASP A 35 -22.65 -1.69 26.45
N GLU A 36 -23.83 -1.39 25.91
CA GLU A 36 -24.07 -1.28 24.47
C GLU A 36 -23.23 -0.16 23.84
N ARG A 37 -23.18 1.02 24.49
CA ARG A 37 -22.29 2.12 24.08
C ARG A 37 -20.83 1.70 24.12
N LYS A 38 -20.41 0.92 25.13
CA LYS A 38 -19.03 0.40 25.21
C LYS A 38 -18.72 -0.56 24.06
N ARG A 39 -19.64 -1.47 23.71
CA ARG A 39 -19.50 -2.38 22.55
C ARG A 39 -19.38 -1.59 21.25
N LEU A 40 -20.29 -0.63 21.02
CA LEU A 40 -20.26 0.22 19.83
C LEU A 40 -18.94 1.00 19.70
N ARG A 41 -18.46 1.64 20.77
CA ARG A 41 -17.19 2.36 20.74
C ARG A 41 -16.01 1.45 20.41
N PHE A 42 -15.99 0.24 20.99
CA PHE A 42 -14.93 -0.72 20.71
C PHE A 42 -14.97 -1.16 19.24
N TRP A 43 -16.15 -1.51 18.74
CA TRP A 43 -16.34 -1.88 17.35
C TRP A 43 -15.87 -0.76 16.41
N LEU A 44 -16.32 0.49 16.60
CA LEU A 44 -15.94 1.65 15.77
C LEU A 44 -14.44 1.93 15.67
N LYS A 45 -13.65 1.48 16.65
CA LYS A 45 -12.21 1.73 16.72
C LYS A 45 -11.37 0.46 16.55
N ASN A 46 -11.99 -0.70 16.48
CA ASN A 46 -11.31 -1.98 16.47
C ASN A 46 -12.16 -3.03 15.74
N ILE A 47 -12.49 -2.77 14.47
CA ILE A 47 -13.14 -3.76 13.60
C ILE A 47 -12.05 -4.75 13.14
N PRO A 48 -12.09 -6.02 13.56
CA PRO A 48 -11.10 -7.00 13.13
C PRO A 48 -11.39 -7.46 11.70
N PHE A 49 -10.35 -7.57 10.89
CA PHE A 49 -10.42 -8.19 9.57
C PHE A 49 -9.46 -9.36 9.52
N GLN A 50 -9.96 -10.54 9.14
CA GLN A 50 -9.10 -11.69 8.87
C GLN A 50 -8.52 -11.55 7.47
N VAL A 51 -7.21 -11.34 7.38
CA VAL A 51 -6.49 -11.28 6.11
C VAL A 51 -6.31 -12.70 5.57
N THR A 52 -6.95 -13.01 4.44
CA THR A 52 -6.90 -14.34 3.81
C THR A 52 -5.82 -14.47 2.75
N GLY A 53 -5.20 -13.37 2.33
CA GLY A 53 -4.16 -13.34 1.30
C GLY A 53 -4.07 -11.98 0.61
N TYR A 54 -3.23 -11.90 -0.42
CA TYR A 54 -3.05 -10.73 -1.27
C TYR A 54 -3.51 -11.02 -2.71
N ARG A 55 -3.77 -9.95 -3.47
CA ARG A 55 -4.13 -10.06 -4.90
C ARG A 55 -2.89 -10.38 -5.75
N GLY A 56 -3.10 -10.99 -6.92
CA GLY A 56 -2.00 -11.37 -7.81
C GLY A 56 -1.39 -10.18 -8.57
N PHE A 57 -0.34 -10.46 -9.36
CA PHE A 57 0.41 -9.44 -10.10
C PHE A 57 -0.40 -8.57 -11.07
N LYS A 58 -1.56 -9.06 -11.57
CA LYS A 58 -2.43 -8.25 -12.44
C LYS A 58 -3.01 -7.01 -11.74
N GLU A 59 -3.10 -7.05 -10.42
CA GLU A 59 -3.59 -5.95 -9.57
C GLU A 59 -2.45 -5.28 -8.79
N ALA A 60 -1.24 -5.85 -8.84
CA ALA A 60 -0.09 -5.27 -8.18
C ALA A 60 0.33 -3.98 -8.90
N ILE A 61 0.60 -2.94 -8.12
CA ILE A 61 1.04 -1.64 -8.64
C ILE A 61 2.56 -1.54 -8.76
N ILE A 62 3.28 -2.39 -8.02
CA ILE A 62 4.74 -2.50 -8.00
C ILE A 62 5.14 -3.94 -7.65
N THR A 63 6.40 -4.27 -7.92
CA THR A 63 7.05 -5.53 -7.57
C THR A 63 8.07 -5.29 -6.45
N CYS A 64 8.04 -6.13 -5.41
CA CYS A 64 9.11 -6.19 -4.43
C CYS A 64 10.14 -7.25 -4.86
N GLY A 65 11.42 -6.92 -4.78
CA GLY A 65 12.50 -7.75 -5.31
C GLY A 65 13.00 -7.26 -6.67
N GLY A 66 13.92 -8.00 -7.27
CA GLY A 66 14.52 -7.64 -8.55
C GLY A 66 15.99 -8.03 -8.60
N VAL A 67 16.75 -7.36 -9.46
CA VAL A 67 18.21 -7.53 -9.53
C VAL A 67 18.86 -6.94 -8.29
N SER A 68 19.73 -7.72 -7.65
CA SER A 68 20.36 -7.32 -6.39
C SER A 68 21.18 -6.04 -6.57
N LEU A 69 20.93 -5.04 -5.71
CA LEU A 69 21.72 -3.80 -5.70
C LEU A 69 23.21 -4.03 -5.40
N LYS A 70 23.59 -5.18 -4.84
CA LYS A 70 24.99 -5.56 -4.62
C LYS A 70 25.75 -5.76 -5.94
N GLU A 71 25.05 -6.18 -6.98
CA GLU A 71 25.60 -6.46 -8.32
C GLU A 71 25.57 -5.23 -9.23
N ILE A 72 25.10 -4.10 -8.73
CA ILE A 72 25.00 -2.83 -9.46
C ILE A 72 25.98 -1.82 -8.85
N ASP A 73 26.69 -1.08 -9.69
CA ASP A 73 27.45 0.09 -9.23
C ASP A 73 26.49 1.27 -9.02
N PRO A 74 26.30 1.75 -7.79
CA PRO A 74 25.35 2.83 -7.49
C PRO A 74 25.72 4.17 -8.15
N ARG A 75 26.96 4.35 -8.62
CA ARG A 75 27.42 5.60 -9.25
C ARG A 75 27.17 5.64 -10.75
N THR A 76 26.92 4.50 -11.37
CA THR A 76 26.81 4.37 -12.83
C THR A 76 25.61 3.56 -13.30
N MET A 77 24.98 2.81 -12.39
CA MET A 77 23.97 1.79 -12.68
C MET A 77 24.47 0.64 -13.58
N ALA A 78 25.79 0.50 -13.75
CA ALA A 78 26.39 -0.60 -14.50
C ALA A 78 26.28 -1.92 -13.71
N SER A 79 26.10 -3.02 -14.43
CA SER A 79 26.26 -4.35 -13.89
C SER A 79 27.73 -4.61 -13.55
N LYS A 80 27.99 -5.13 -12.36
CA LYS A 80 29.31 -5.63 -11.94
C LYS A 80 29.63 -7.00 -12.53
N CYS A 81 28.62 -7.70 -13.03
CA CYS A 81 28.73 -9.05 -13.56
C CYS A 81 28.87 -9.08 -15.10
N CYS A 82 28.35 -8.07 -15.79
CA CYS A 82 28.36 -7.99 -17.25
C CYS A 82 28.76 -6.58 -17.71
N PRO A 83 30.01 -6.38 -18.18
CA PRO A 83 30.46 -5.09 -18.71
C PRO A 83 29.57 -4.61 -19.86
N GLY A 84 29.25 -3.32 -19.88
CA GLY A 84 28.37 -2.71 -20.88
C GLY A 84 26.86 -2.89 -20.64
N LEU A 85 26.45 -3.69 -19.64
CA LEU A 85 25.05 -3.81 -19.23
C LEU A 85 24.70 -2.80 -18.14
N TYR A 86 23.56 -2.11 -18.28
CA TYR A 86 23.05 -1.13 -17.31
C TYR A 86 21.60 -1.44 -16.99
N LEU A 87 21.20 -1.26 -15.72
CA LEU A 87 19.85 -1.51 -15.25
C LEU A 87 19.28 -0.29 -14.52
N ALA A 88 17.99 -0.06 -14.67
CA ALA A 88 17.30 1.07 -14.06
C ALA A 88 15.83 0.73 -13.76
N GLY A 89 15.22 1.56 -12.92
CA GLY A 89 13.81 1.43 -12.55
C GLY A 89 13.50 0.16 -11.78
N GLU A 90 12.27 -0.31 -11.94
CA GLU A 90 11.67 -1.40 -11.14
C GLU A 90 12.28 -2.79 -11.43
N LEU A 91 13.21 -2.91 -12.37
CA LEU A 91 14.02 -4.13 -12.53
C LEU A 91 15.00 -4.33 -11.36
N LEU A 92 15.40 -3.23 -10.72
CA LEU A 92 16.27 -3.26 -9.54
C LEU A 92 15.46 -3.70 -8.32
N ASP A 93 16.10 -4.39 -7.38
CA ASP A 93 15.55 -4.68 -6.06
C ASP A 93 15.47 -3.39 -5.22
N LEU A 94 14.56 -2.51 -5.63
CA LEU A 94 14.33 -1.18 -5.09
C LEU A 94 12.85 -0.81 -5.26
N GLN A 95 12.17 -0.69 -4.14
CA GLN A 95 10.76 -0.30 -4.07
C GLN A 95 10.52 0.67 -2.92
N ALA A 96 9.43 1.42 -3.02
CA ALA A 96 8.99 2.37 -2.00
C ALA A 96 7.47 2.38 -1.87
N ASP A 97 6.99 3.03 -0.81
CA ASP A 97 5.55 3.25 -0.58
C ASP A 97 4.91 4.10 -1.70
N THR A 98 3.58 4.13 -1.70
CA THR A 98 2.83 5.01 -2.60
C THR A 98 3.13 6.48 -2.31
N GLY A 99 3.13 7.33 -3.34
CA GLY A 99 3.46 8.76 -3.21
C GLY A 99 4.42 9.30 -4.27
N GLY A 100 4.69 8.53 -5.32
CA GLY A 100 5.57 8.93 -6.43
C GLY A 100 7.02 8.48 -6.28
N TYR A 101 7.39 7.82 -5.18
CA TYR A 101 8.76 7.39 -4.91
C TYR A 101 9.32 6.39 -5.92
N ASN A 102 8.51 5.41 -6.36
CA ASN A 102 8.94 4.45 -7.39
C ASN A 102 9.19 5.13 -8.75
N LEU A 103 8.38 6.13 -9.11
CA LEU A 103 8.60 6.94 -10.31
C LEU A 103 9.89 7.75 -10.19
N GLN A 104 10.11 8.38 -9.03
CA GLN A 104 11.35 9.10 -8.77
C GLN A 104 12.59 8.20 -8.87
N ALA A 105 12.53 6.98 -8.32
CA ALA A 105 13.59 5.99 -8.43
C ALA A 105 13.84 5.60 -9.90
N ALA A 106 12.77 5.37 -10.68
CA ALA A 106 12.87 5.06 -12.10
C ALA A 106 13.52 6.19 -12.91
N PHE A 107 13.13 7.44 -12.66
CA PHE A 107 13.71 8.59 -13.36
C PHE A 107 15.17 8.84 -12.97
N SER A 108 15.49 8.80 -11.68
CA SER A 108 16.86 9.00 -11.19
C SER A 108 17.82 7.93 -11.70
N THR A 109 17.44 6.66 -11.60
CA THR A 109 18.28 5.55 -12.07
C THR A 109 18.36 5.51 -13.59
N GLY A 110 17.26 5.75 -14.29
CA GLY A 110 17.23 5.79 -15.76
C GLY A 110 18.12 6.88 -16.34
N TRP A 111 18.09 8.09 -15.76
CA TRP A 111 18.97 9.18 -16.16
C TRP A 111 20.45 8.83 -15.97
N LEU A 112 20.81 8.25 -14.81
CA LEU A 112 22.19 7.90 -14.50
C LEU A 112 22.70 6.78 -15.40
N ALA A 113 21.92 5.70 -15.55
CA ALA A 113 22.21 4.57 -16.43
C ALA A 113 22.44 5.03 -17.87
N GLY A 114 21.53 5.85 -18.42
CA GLY A 114 21.62 6.35 -19.78
C GLY A 114 22.87 7.22 -20.01
N ARG A 115 23.20 8.13 -19.08
CA ARG A 115 24.42 8.95 -19.18
C ARG A 115 25.70 8.12 -19.07
N SER A 116 25.72 7.11 -18.19
CA SER A 116 26.89 6.26 -18.00
C SER A 116 27.09 5.30 -19.17
N ALA A 117 26.03 4.72 -19.72
CA ALA A 117 26.10 3.89 -20.92
C ALA A 117 26.61 4.68 -22.13
N ALA A 118 26.13 5.91 -22.33
CA ALA A 118 26.58 6.76 -23.43
C ALA A 118 28.07 7.10 -23.34
N LYS A 119 28.63 7.28 -22.13
CA LYS A 119 30.07 7.50 -21.95
C LYS A 119 30.87 6.24 -22.28
N TYR A 120 30.41 5.08 -21.81
CA TYR A 120 31.08 3.79 -22.05
C TYR A 120 31.23 3.46 -23.54
N CYS A 121 30.27 3.84 -24.40
CA CYS A 121 30.37 3.61 -25.85
C CYS A 121 31.34 4.56 -26.57
N ASN A 122 31.72 5.67 -25.95
CA ASN A 122 32.60 6.68 -26.54
C ASN A 122 34.07 6.51 -26.08
N GLU A 123 34.34 5.54 -25.21
CA GLU A 123 35.65 5.12 -24.73
C GLU A 123 36.05 3.79 -25.39
#